data_AF-A0A248ZYW9-F1
#
_entry.id   AF-A0A248ZYW9-F1
#
_cell.length_a   1.000
_cell.length_b   1.000
_cell.length_c   1.000
_cell.angle_alpha   90.00
_cell.angle_beta   90.00
_cell.angle_gamma   90.00
#
_symmetry.space_group_name_H-M   'P 1'
#
loop_
_entity.id
_entity.type
_entity.pdbx_description
1 polymer ?
#
loop_
_entity_poly.entity_id
_entity_poly.type
_entity_poly.pdbx_seq_one_letter_code
_entity_poly.pdbx_strand_id
1 'polypeptide(L)' 'MITYKCPKCNGELEDLSINDEWGWFLDEPYRCNGHYTGRFPNISRDSTLNRTKSCGYFSKEEVKKVNGTQR' A
#
# COMPACT_ATOMS: atom_id res chain seq x y z
N MET A 1 14.69 -2.34 -1.50
CA MET A 1 13.31 -1.91 -1.14
C MET A 1 12.57 -3.14 -0.69
N ILE A 2 12.10 -3.18 0.56
CA ILE A 2 11.23 -4.27 1.04
C ILE A 2 9.84 -3.98 0.48
N THR A 3 9.34 -4.87 -0.39
CA THR A 3 8.02 -4.70 -1.01
C THR A 3 6.98 -5.40 -0.15
N TYR A 4 6.40 -4.67 0.81
CA TYR A 4 5.32 -5.21 1.63
C TYR A 4 4.04 -5.45 0.81
N LYS A 5 3.33 -6.53 1.12
CA LYS A 5 2.07 -6.94 0.50
C LYS A 5 0.88 -6.64 1.40
N CYS A 6 -0.21 -6.18 0.79
CA CYS A 6 -1.45 -5.84 1.47
C CYS A 6 -2.05 -7.08 2.15
N PRO A 7 -2.37 -7.01 3.46
CA PRO A 7 -2.97 -8.12 4.20
C PRO A 7 -4.29 -8.65 3.62
N LYS A 8 -5.04 -7.81 2.90
CA LYS A 8 -6.38 -8.16 2.38
C LYS A 8 -6.36 -8.65 0.93
N CYS A 9 -5.57 -8.03 0.06
CA CYS A 9 -5.63 -8.29 -1.38
C CYS A 9 -4.30 -8.70 -1.99
N ASN A 10 -3.24 -8.84 -1.18
CA ASN A 10 -1.87 -9.17 -1.60
C ASN A 10 -1.27 -8.19 -2.63
N GLY A 11 -1.89 -7.03 -2.83
CA GLY A 11 -1.40 -5.95 -3.68
C GLY A 11 -0.22 -5.22 -3.05
N GLU A 12 0.40 -4.32 -3.81
CA GLU A 12 1.50 -3.49 -3.31
C GLU A 12 1.02 -2.46 -2.26
N LEU A 13 1.85 -2.26 -1.24
CA LEU A 13 1.69 -1.20 -0.26
C LEU A 13 2.66 -0.06 -0.54
N GLU A 14 2.18 1.16 -0.30
CA GLU A 14 3.00 2.37 -0.18
C GLU A 14 3.35 2.59 1.29
N ASP A 15 4.62 2.87 1.58
CA ASP A 15 5.10 3.22 2.92
C ASP A 15 5.10 4.75 3.07
N LEU A 16 4.13 5.27 3.79
CA LEU A 16 3.93 6.70 4.04
C LEU A 16 4.75 7.21 5.22
N SER A 17 5.47 6.35 5.94
CA SER A 17 6.39 6.81 6.99
C SER A 17 7.66 7.44 6.41
N ILE A 18 7.93 7.24 5.12
CA ILE A 18 9.02 7.91 4.42
C ILE A 18 8.70 9.41 4.33
N ASN A 19 9.50 10.22 5.03
CA ASN A 19 9.36 11.67 5.13
C ASN A 19 8.11 12.16 5.88
N ASP A 20 7.54 11.34 6.77
CA ASP A 20 6.45 11.78 7.68
C ASP A 20 7.02 12.48 8.93
N GLU A 21 7.56 13.69 8.74
CA GLU A 21 8.20 14.48 9.80
C GLU A 21 7.24 14.88 10.93
N TRP A 22 5.95 14.96 10.63
CA TRP A 22 4.90 15.38 11.55
C TRP A 22 4.17 14.21 12.21
N GLY A 23 4.46 12.97 11.80
CA GLY A 23 3.89 11.77 12.38
C GLY A 23 2.41 11.53 12.06
N TRP A 24 1.91 12.00 10.92
CA TRP A 24 0.52 11.80 10.50
C TRP A 24 0.15 10.33 10.28
N PHE A 25 1.13 9.49 9.96
CA PHE A 25 0.94 8.10 9.58
C PHE A 25 1.61 7.13 10.56
N LEU A 26 1.90 7.56 11.79
CA LEU A 26 2.58 6.73 12.79
C LEU A 26 1.85 5.41 13.09
N ASP A 27 0.53 5.47 13.23
CA ASP A 27 -0.29 4.31 13.58
C ASP A 27 -0.48 3.34 12.40
N GLU A 28 -0.74 3.89 11.20
CA GLU A 28 -1.05 3.11 9.99
C GLU A 28 -0.24 3.58 8.76
N PRO A 29 1.09 3.34 8.74
CA PRO A 29 1.98 3.89 7.73
C PRO A 29 1.85 3.24 6.36
N TYR A 30 1.17 2.09 6.24
CA TYR A 30 1.11 1.35 4.98
C TYR A 30 -0.23 1.49 4.29
N ARG A 31 -0.25 2.06 3.10
CA ARG A 31 -1.46 2.24 2.30
C ARG A 31 -1.53 1.25 1.14
N CYS A 32 -2.67 0.59 0.97
CA CYS A 32 -2.92 -0.20 -0.24
C CYS A 32 -3.26 0.70 -1.43
N ASN A 33 -2.54 0.54 -2.54
CA ASN A 33 -2.79 1.31 -3.77
C ASN A 33 -3.87 0.71 -4.68
N GLY A 34 -4.42 -0.46 -4.33
CA GLY A 34 -5.28 -1.22 -5.23
C GLY A 34 -4.51 -1.81 -6.41
N HIS A 35 -5.15 -2.76 -7.08
CA HIS A 35 -4.55 -3.49 -8.21
C HIS A 35 -4.68 -2.67 -9.49
N TYR A 36 -3.62 -2.62 -10.29
CA TYR A 36 -3.67 -2.02 -11.61
C TYR A 36 -4.62 -2.84 -12.50
N THR A 37 -5.62 -2.17 -13.09
CA THR A 37 -6.66 -2.82 -13.88
C THR A 37 -6.43 -2.70 -15.38
N GLY A 38 -5.58 -1.76 -15.82
CA GLY A 38 -5.30 -1.49 -17.23
C GLY A 38 -6.54 -1.13 -18.08
N ARG A 39 -7.65 -0.74 -17.45
CA ARG A 39 -8.90 -0.41 -18.13
C ARG A 39 -8.90 1.06 -18.58
N PHE A 40 -9.49 1.29 -19.76
CA PHE A 40 -9.68 2.61 -20.38
C PHE A 40 -10.44 3.59 -19.46
N PRO A 41 -10.12 4.91 -19.45
CA PRO A 41 -9.07 5.58 -20.22
C PRO A 41 -7.71 5.39 -19.53
N ASN A 42 -6.78 4.70 -20.18
CA ASN A 42 -5.45 4.44 -19.65
C ASN A 42 -4.62 5.75 -19.64
N ILE A 43 -4.89 6.61 -18.66
CA ILE A 43 -4.17 7.88 -18.48
C ILE A 43 -2.70 7.61 -18.14
N SER A 44 -2.42 6.73 -17.16
CA SER A 44 -1.09 6.19 -16.84
C SER A 44 -1.17 5.04 -15.81
N ARG A 45 -0.10 4.26 -15.63
CA ARG A 45 -0.02 3.23 -14.57
C ARG A 45 -0.14 3.81 -13.15
N ASP A 46 0.25 5.07 -13.02
CA ASP A 46 0.30 5.79 -11.75
C ASP A 46 -1.00 6.57 -11.49
N SER A 47 -1.92 6.58 -12.46
CA SER A 47 -3.25 7.15 -12.26
C SER A 47 -4.08 6.26 -11.34
N THR A 48 -4.61 6.85 -10.27
CA THR A 48 -5.53 6.18 -9.34
C THR A 48 -6.81 5.71 -10.02
N LEU A 49 -7.20 6.34 -11.13
CA LEU A 49 -8.36 5.95 -11.94
C LEU A 49 -8.18 4.58 -12.61
N ASN A 50 -6.94 4.13 -12.79
CA ASN A 50 -6.63 2.83 -13.40
C ASN A 50 -6.43 1.71 -12.37
N ARG A 51 -6.75 1.96 -11.10
CA ARG A 51 -6.58 0.99 -10.01
C ARG A 51 -7.92 0.62 -9.38
N THR A 52 -8.01 -0.58 -8.82
CA THR A 52 -9.14 -0.95 -7.97
C THR A 52 -9.18 -0.05 -6.73
N LYS A 53 -10.32 -0.04 -6.03
CA LYS A 53 -10.41 0.63 -4.73
C LYS A 53 -9.33 0.09 -3.76
N SER A 54 -8.80 1.01 -2.95
CA SER A 54 -7.86 0.68 -1.87
C SER A 54 -8.53 -0.21 -0.82
N CYS A 55 -7.74 -1.10 -0.21
CA CYS A 55 -8.15 -1.89 0.95
C CYS A 55 -8.04 -1.14 2.29
N GLY A 56 -7.52 0.10 2.26
CA GLY A 56 -7.28 0.94 3.43
C GLY A 56 -5.81 1.10 3.79
N TYR A 57 -5.61 1.58 5.01
CA TYR A 57 -4.33 1.74 5.68
C TYR A 57 -4.13 0.56 6.65
N PHE A 58 -2.87 0.29 6.99
CA PHE A 58 -2.49 -0.85 7.82
C PHE A 58 -1.33 -0.47 8.73
N SER A 59 -1.36 -1.00 9.96
CA SER A 59 -0.26 -0.86 10.90
C SER A 59 0.94 -1.73 10.52
N LYS A 60 2.11 -1.44 11.12
CA LYS A 60 3.31 -2.27 11.00
C LYS A 60 3.07 -3.72 11.40
N GLU A 61 2.23 -3.96 12.39
CA GLU A 61 1.97 -5.29 12.93
C GLU A 61 1.09 -6.11 11.99
N GLU A 62 0.05 -5.49 11.42
CA GLU A 62 -0.81 -6.13 10.43
C GLU A 62 -0.02 -6.56 9.19
N VAL A 63 0.87 -5.69 8.70
CA VAL A 63 1.70 -5.99 7.53
C VAL A 63 2.72 -7.08 7.84
N LYS A 64 3.38 -7.05 9.00
CA LYS A 64 4.35 -8.08 9.42
C LYS A 64 3.74 -9.47 9.53
N LYS A 65 2.51 -9.59 10.04
CA LYS A 65 1.81 -10.89 10.17
C LYS A 65 1.70 -11.62 8.82
N VAL A 66 1.51 -10.88 7.73
CA VAL A 66 1.27 -11.46 6.39
C VAL A 66 2.53 -11.60 5.57
N ASN A 67 3.52 -10.73 5.76
CA ASN A 67 4.75 -10.71 4.98
C ASN A 67 5.89 -11.55 5.58
N GLY A 68 5.65 -12.18 6.73
CA GLY A 68 6.64 -12.94 7.48
C GLY A 68 7.66 -12.03 8.17
N THR A 69 8.20 -12.50 9.28
CA THR A 69 9.32 -11.85 9.96
C THR A 69 10.55 -11.98 9.04
N GLN A 70 10.83 -10.99 8.20
CA GLN A 70 12.17 -10.89 7.59
C GLN A 70 13.16 -10.67 8.74
N ARG A 71 13.78 -11.76 9.20
CA ARG A 71 14.97 -11.76 10.04
C ARG A 71 16.17 -11.34 9.22
#